data_AF-A0A833ZYG7-F1
#
_entry.id   AF-A0A833ZYG7-F1
#
_cell.length_a   1.000
_cell.length_b   1.000
_cell.length_c   1.000
_cell.angle_alpha   90.00
_cell.angle_beta   90.00
_cell.angle_gamma   90.00
#
_symmetry.space_group_name_H-M   'P 1'
#
loop_
_entity.id
_entity.type
_entity.pdbx_description
1 polymer ?
#
loop_
_entity_poly.entity_id
_entity_poly.type
_entity_poly.pdbx_seq_one_letter_code
_entity_poly.pdbx_strand_id
1 'polypeptide(L)'
;MELGWWTQLALTFLQLLLVSPLPREYTVINEACPGAEWNIMCRECCEYDQIECVCPGKKEVVGYTIPCCRNEDNECDSCLIHPGCTIFENCKTCRNGSWGGTLDDFYVKGIYCAECRAGWYGGDCMRCGQVLRASKGQIFLESYPLNAHCEWTIHAKPGYNIQLRFVMLSLEFDYMCQYDYVEVRDGDNSDGQIIKRFCGNERPAPIRSSGSSLHILFHSDGSKNFDGFHATFEEITACSSSPCFHDGTCVVDQMGSYKCACLAGFTGQRCENLVEERNCSDPGGPVNGYKKITGGPGLISGRYAKIGTVVSFFCNSSYVLSGNENRTCQQNGEWSGKQPICIKGNPRYF
;
A
#
# COMPACT_ATOMS: atom_id res chain seq x y z
N MET A 1 -80.65 20.76 -24.32
CA MET A 1 -80.07 21.99 -24.91
C MET A 1 -78.61 22.02 -24.49
N GLU A 2 -77.57 21.95 -25.31
CA GLU A 2 -77.25 21.57 -26.69
C GLU A 2 -75.78 21.08 -26.56
N LEU A 3 -75.43 19.86 -27.00
CA LEU A 3 -74.83 19.54 -28.30
C LEU A 3 -73.58 20.35 -28.70
N GLY A 4 -72.46 19.64 -28.85
CA GLY A 4 -71.22 20.15 -29.46
C GLY A 4 -70.06 19.17 -29.45
N TRP A 5 -70.17 18.08 -30.23
CA TRP A 5 -69.06 17.19 -30.62
C TRP A 5 -68.23 17.79 -31.78
N TRP A 6 -67.19 17.05 -32.22
CA TRP A 6 -66.19 17.28 -33.30
C TRP A 6 -64.89 17.92 -32.76
N THR A 7 -63.67 17.36 -32.85
CA THR A 7 -63.10 16.33 -33.73
C THR A 7 -61.83 15.67 -33.14
N GLN A 8 -61.78 14.34 -33.23
CA GLN A 8 -60.67 13.48 -33.70
C GLN A 8 -59.19 13.79 -33.37
N LEU A 9 -58.60 12.77 -32.74
CA LEU A 9 -57.32 12.10 -33.07
C LEU A 9 -56.00 12.80 -32.72
N ALA A 10 -55.41 12.27 -31.65
CA ALA A 10 -54.03 11.77 -31.60
C ALA A 10 -52.90 12.77 -31.90
N LEU A 11 -52.25 13.24 -30.83
CA LEU A 11 -50.79 13.31 -30.71
C LEU A 11 -50.42 13.31 -29.23
N THR A 12 -50.13 12.10 -28.75
CA THR A 12 -49.07 11.82 -27.76
C THR A 12 -48.92 12.79 -26.58
N PHE A 13 -49.77 12.64 -25.57
CA PHE A 13 -49.38 12.94 -24.18
C PHE A 13 -48.62 11.73 -23.64
N LEU A 14 -47.34 11.65 -23.98
CA LEU A 14 -46.40 10.72 -23.33
C LEU A 14 -45.28 11.55 -22.69
N GLN A 15 -45.03 11.24 -21.42
CA GLN A 15 -43.86 11.64 -20.63
C GLN A 15 -43.80 13.07 -20.10
N LEU A 16 -44.54 13.29 -19.01
CA LEU A 16 -44.15 14.22 -17.94
C LEU A 16 -43.89 13.41 -16.66
N LEU A 17 -42.90 12.52 -16.69
CA LEU A 17 -42.27 11.94 -15.50
C LEU A 17 -40.81 11.58 -15.85
N LEU A 18 -39.89 11.99 -14.95
CA LEU A 18 -38.44 11.74 -14.93
C LEU A 18 -37.55 12.69 -15.75
N VAL A 19 -37.53 13.98 -15.35
CA VAL A 19 -36.26 14.72 -15.34
C VAL A 19 -35.62 14.46 -13.98
N SER A 20 -34.87 13.37 -13.87
CA SER A 20 -33.80 13.26 -12.88
C SER A 20 -32.50 13.58 -13.63
N PRO A 21 -31.73 14.60 -13.24
CA PRO A 21 -30.37 14.71 -13.73
C PRO A 21 -29.63 13.53 -13.10
N LEU A 22 -29.24 12.54 -13.90
CA LEU A 22 -28.18 11.63 -13.51
C LEU A 22 -26.99 12.51 -13.12
N PRO A 23 -26.40 12.35 -11.92
CA PRO A 23 -25.14 12.99 -11.64
C PRO A 23 -24.14 12.39 -12.64
N ARG A 24 -23.58 13.22 -13.52
CA ARG A 24 -22.38 12.84 -14.24
C ARG A 24 -21.31 12.64 -13.18
N GLU A 25 -21.00 11.40 -12.85
CA GLU A 25 -19.84 11.07 -12.01
C GLU A 25 -18.58 11.45 -12.77
N TYR A 26 -18.08 12.65 -12.51
CA TYR A 26 -16.68 12.95 -12.73
C TYR A 26 -15.88 12.08 -11.77
N THR A 27 -14.85 11.39 -12.27
CA THR A 27 -13.88 10.69 -11.45
C THR A 27 -13.12 11.71 -10.61
N VAL A 28 -13.51 11.80 -9.34
CA VAL A 28 -12.77 12.57 -8.33
C VAL A 28 -11.46 11.83 -8.08
N ILE A 29 -10.36 12.34 -8.62
CA ILE A 29 -9.02 11.71 -8.54
C ILE A 29 -8.52 11.66 -7.08
N ASN A 30 -9.10 12.47 -6.19
CA ASN A 30 -8.85 12.40 -4.76
C ASN A 30 -10.11 12.80 -3.96
N GLU A 31 -10.81 11.83 -3.34
CA GLU A 31 -11.98 12.08 -2.49
C GLU A 31 -11.70 13.05 -1.33
N ALA A 32 -10.42 13.22 -0.95
CA ALA A 32 -10.00 14.12 0.11
C ALA A 32 -9.75 15.58 -0.38
N CYS A 33 -9.88 15.87 -1.68
CA CYS A 33 -9.78 17.22 -2.26
C CYS A 33 -10.89 17.51 -3.28
N PRO A 34 -12.18 17.54 -2.86
CA PRO A 34 -13.29 17.81 -3.75
C PRO A 34 -13.46 19.32 -4.02
N GLY A 35 -13.52 19.70 -5.29
CA GLY A 35 -13.94 21.03 -5.72
C GLY A 35 -12.81 22.04 -5.92
N ALA A 36 -12.61 22.41 -7.17
CA ALA A 36 -12.85 23.79 -7.59
C ALA A 36 -13.13 23.74 -9.10
N GLU A 37 -14.09 24.52 -9.57
CA GLU A 37 -13.98 25.09 -10.91
C GLU A 37 -12.58 25.74 -10.96
N TRP A 38 -11.69 25.14 -11.74
CA TRP A 38 -10.32 25.63 -11.90
C TRP A 38 -10.40 26.90 -12.75
N ASN A 39 -10.87 27.99 -12.15
CA ASN A 39 -10.80 29.32 -12.73
C ASN A 39 -9.33 29.73 -12.71
N ILE A 40 -8.58 29.25 -13.69
CA ILE A 40 -7.23 29.72 -14.00
C ILE A 40 -7.41 31.17 -14.47
N MET A 41 -7.45 32.10 -13.52
CA MET A 41 -7.23 33.51 -13.84
C MET A 41 -5.77 33.65 -14.26
N CYS A 42 -5.57 33.60 -15.56
CA CYS A 42 -4.32 33.91 -16.21
C CYS A 42 -3.84 35.32 -15.79
N ARG A 43 -2.82 35.39 -14.94
CA ARG A 43 -2.11 36.64 -14.68
C ARG A 43 -0.79 36.59 -15.44
N GLU A 44 -0.68 37.48 -16.42
CA GLU A 44 0.48 37.69 -17.32
C GLU A 44 1.00 36.39 -17.97
N CYS A 45 0.25 35.95 -19.01
CA CYS A 45 0.58 34.79 -19.84
C CYS A 45 1.91 34.99 -20.58
N CYS A 46 2.96 34.31 -20.08
CA CYS A 46 3.96 33.51 -20.80
C CYS A 46 5.28 33.51 -20.00
N GLU A 47 5.58 32.42 -19.28
CA GLU A 47 6.97 32.03 -18.98
C GLU A 47 6.96 30.56 -18.53
N TYR A 48 7.43 29.70 -19.45
CA TYR A 48 8.03 28.34 -19.40
C TYR A 48 7.90 27.38 -18.20
N ASP A 49 7.18 27.69 -17.13
CA ASP A 49 7.19 26.88 -15.92
C ASP A 49 5.95 25.99 -15.80
N GLN A 50 6.21 24.72 -15.49
CA GLN A 50 5.20 23.74 -15.10
C GLN A 50 4.59 24.19 -13.76
N ILE A 51 3.27 24.40 -13.72
CA ILE A 51 2.58 24.85 -12.51
C ILE A 51 2.18 23.63 -11.69
N GLU A 52 2.61 23.57 -10.43
CA GLU A 52 2.18 22.55 -9.48
C GLU A 52 0.74 22.81 -9.04
N CYS A 53 -0.17 21.86 -9.27
CA CYS A 53 -1.53 21.93 -8.77
C CYS A 53 -1.54 21.47 -7.31
N VAL A 54 -1.85 22.39 -6.40
CA VAL A 54 -1.81 22.13 -4.96
C VAL A 54 -3.23 22.12 -4.39
N CYS A 55 -3.56 21.10 -3.59
CA CYS A 55 -4.86 21.00 -2.93
C CYS A 55 -5.07 22.20 -1.97
N PRO A 56 -6.17 22.97 -2.13
CA PRO A 56 -6.47 24.09 -1.26
C PRO A 56 -6.49 23.68 0.21
N GLY A 57 -5.75 24.41 1.06
CA GLY A 57 -5.71 24.18 2.51
C GLY A 57 -4.85 22.99 2.99
N LYS A 58 -4.41 22.09 2.10
CA LYS A 58 -3.56 20.94 2.46
C LYS A 58 -2.10 21.06 2.00
N LYS A 59 -1.80 22.00 1.10
CA LYS A 59 -0.45 22.19 0.51
C LYS A 59 0.13 20.93 -0.15
N GLU A 60 -0.71 19.95 -0.46
CA GLU A 60 -0.33 18.69 -1.10
C GLU A 60 -0.42 18.85 -2.61
N VAL A 61 0.66 18.52 -3.34
CA VAL A 61 0.69 18.56 -4.80
C VAL A 61 -0.13 17.37 -5.34
N VAL A 62 -1.19 17.68 -6.08
CA VAL A 62 -2.17 16.70 -6.62
C VAL A 62 -2.07 16.53 -8.14
N GLY A 63 -1.25 17.35 -8.80
CA GLY A 63 -1.02 17.28 -10.24
C GLY A 63 -0.15 18.43 -10.73
N TYR A 64 -0.06 18.57 -12.05
CA TYR A 64 0.65 19.65 -12.70
C TYR A 64 -0.16 20.16 -13.91
N THR A 65 -0.06 21.45 -14.22
CA THR A 65 -0.64 22.07 -15.41
C THR A 65 0.38 22.97 -16.11
N ILE A 66 0.16 23.31 -17.38
CA ILE A 66 1.01 24.23 -18.15
C ILE A 66 0.13 25.41 -18.56
N PRO A 67 0.58 26.67 -18.37
CA PRO A 67 -0.18 27.83 -18.79
C PRO A 67 -0.36 27.85 -20.31
N CYS A 68 -1.47 28.44 -20.70
CA CYS A 68 -2.19 28.10 -21.90
C CYS A 68 -1.68 28.79 -23.18
N CYS A 69 -2.12 28.31 -24.34
CA CYS A 69 -1.89 29.00 -25.63
C CYS A 69 -2.81 30.22 -25.77
N ARG A 70 -2.31 31.29 -26.40
CA ARG A 70 -3.17 32.42 -26.82
C ARG A 70 -3.98 32.02 -28.05
N ASN A 71 -5.25 32.42 -28.10
CA ASN A 71 -6.06 32.31 -29.33
C ASN A 71 -5.61 33.33 -30.39
N GLU A 72 -6.23 33.31 -31.57
CA GLU A 72 -5.90 34.25 -32.67
C GLU A 72 -6.16 35.72 -32.30
N ASP A 73 -7.00 35.97 -31.29
CA ASP A 73 -7.34 37.29 -30.74
C ASP A 73 -6.47 37.69 -29.55
N ASN A 74 -5.41 36.92 -29.25
CA ASN A 74 -4.43 37.19 -28.21
C ASN A 74 -4.98 37.13 -26.76
N GLU A 75 -6.12 36.46 -26.57
CA GLU A 75 -6.71 36.13 -25.28
C GLU A 75 -6.18 34.78 -24.78
N CYS A 76 -6.06 34.60 -23.46
CA CYS A 76 -5.60 33.33 -22.89
C CYS A 76 -6.78 32.33 -22.90
N ASP A 77 -6.71 31.29 -23.73
CA ASP A 77 -7.67 30.17 -23.73
C ASP A 77 -7.26 29.13 -22.67
N SER A 78 -8.11 28.19 -22.27
CA SER A 78 -7.79 27.23 -21.20
C SER A 78 -7.16 25.95 -21.76
N CYS A 79 -5.86 25.70 -21.50
CA CYS A 79 -5.26 24.39 -21.76
C CYS A 79 -5.22 23.55 -20.47
N LEU A 80 -5.96 22.45 -20.44
CA LEU A 80 -5.82 21.38 -19.44
C LEU A 80 -4.93 20.29 -20.03
N ILE A 81 -3.80 20.01 -19.38
CA ILE A 81 -2.93 18.88 -19.73
C ILE A 81 -2.92 17.91 -18.55
N HIS A 82 -3.25 16.66 -18.83
CA HIS A 82 -3.20 15.55 -17.87
C HIS A 82 -1.88 14.78 -18.02
N PRO A 83 -1.33 14.20 -16.94
CA PRO A 83 -0.21 13.25 -17.04
C PRO A 83 -0.57 12.11 -17.99
N GLY A 84 0.20 11.96 -19.08
CA GLY A 84 -0.01 10.98 -20.16
C GLY A 84 0.25 11.52 -21.58
N CYS A 85 0.25 12.84 -21.76
CA CYS A 85 0.49 13.51 -23.05
C CYS A 85 1.91 14.11 -23.15
N THR A 86 2.58 13.95 -24.30
CA THR A 86 3.90 14.55 -24.59
C THR A 86 3.71 15.75 -25.52
N ILE A 87 4.25 16.93 -25.16
CA ILE A 87 4.25 18.12 -26.03
C ILE A 87 5.60 18.20 -26.75
N PHE A 88 5.59 18.25 -28.08
CA PHE A 88 6.78 18.58 -28.86
C PHE A 88 7.00 20.10 -28.94
N GLU A 89 8.26 20.54 -29.08
CA GLU A 89 8.69 21.96 -29.18
C GLU A 89 8.00 22.80 -30.28
N ASN A 90 7.20 22.15 -31.15
CA ASN A 90 6.52 22.76 -32.28
C ASN A 90 5.01 22.99 -32.06
N CYS A 91 4.50 23.00 -30.83
CA CYS A 91 3.14 23.48 -30.51
C CYS A 91 2.99 24.99 -30.72
N LYS A 92 3.20 25.46 -31.95
CA LYS A 92 3.06 26.87 -32.34
C LYS A 92 1.82 27.15 -33.19
N THR A 93 1.06 26.13 -33.63
CA THR A 93 -0.14 26.37 -34.44
C THR A 93 -1.17 25.24 -34.31
N CYS A 94 -2.34 25.52 -33.73
CA CYS A 94 -3.57 24.79 -34.05
C CYS A 94 -4.02 25.28 -35.43
N ARG A 95 -3.88 24.47 -36.47
CA ARG A 95 -4.32 24.85 -37.83
C ARG A 95 -5.62 24.13 -38.19
N ASN A 96 -6.64 24.93 -38.53
CA ASN A 96 -7.96 24.60 -39.07
C ASN A 96 -9.03 24.06 -38.09
N GLY A 97 -9.95 24.95 -37.68
CA GLY A 97 -11.29 24.59 -37.19
C GLY A 97 -12.14 25.83 -36.93
N SER A 98 -13.23 26.00 -37.70
CA SER A 98 -14.12 27.16 -37.71
C SER A 98 -14.76 27.51 -36.36
N TRP A 99 -14.89 28.81 -36.12
CA TRP A 99 -15.46 29.44 -34.93
C TRP A 99 -17.00 29.35 -34.86
N GLY A 100 -17.51 29.05 -33.65
CA GLY A 100 -18.90 29.27 -33.25
C GLY A 100 -19.62 28.01 -32.79
N GLY A 101 -19.70 27.80 -31.48
CA GLY A 101 -20.44 26.68 -30.89
C GLY A 101 -20.41 26.67 -29.36
N THR A 102 -21.47 26.15 -28.74
CA THR A 102 -21.57 25.94 -27.27
C THR A 102 -20.61 24.82 -26.83
N LEU A 103 -20.35 24.69 -25.52
CA LEU A 103 -19.34 23.79 -24.90
C LEU A 103 -19.28 22.33 -25.43
N ASP A 104 -20.36 21.81 -26.00
CA ASP A 104 -20.43 20.49 -26.63
C ASP A 104 -19.74 20.41 -28.01
N ASP A 105 -19.53 21.52 -28.73
CA ASP A 105 -18.89 21.55 -30.05
C ASP A 105 -17.36 21.44 -29.99
N PHE A 106 -16.74 21.79 -28.84
CA PHE A 106 -15.30 21.64 -28.60
C PHE A 106 -14.87 20.15 -28.55
N TYR A 107 -15.80 19.24 -28.25
CA TYR A 107 -15.52 17.82 -28.09
C TYR A 107 -15.39 17.03 -29.41
N VAL A 108 -15.86 17.56 -30.54
CA VAL A 108 -16.08 16.75 -31.76
C VAL A 108 -15.00 16.93 -32.84
N LYS A 109 -14.13 17.95 -32.75
CA LYS A 109 -13.13 18.25 -33.81
C LYS A 109 -11.66 18.02 -33.46
N GLY A 110 -11.37 17.28 -32.39
CA GLY A 110 -10.13 16.49 -32.27
C GLY A 110 -8.81 17.20 -32.58
N ILE A 111 -8.55 18.37 -31.99
CA ILE A 111 -7.19 18.93 -31.94
C ILE A 111 -6.92 19.41 -30.51
N TYR A 112 -6.40 18.50 -29.69
CA TYR A 112 -5.57 18.88 -28.56
C TYR A 112 -4.14 19.04 -29.07
N CYS A 113 -3.35 19.91 -28.45
CA CYS A 113 -1.89 20.01 -28.63
C CYS A 113 -1.12 18.78 -28.11
N ALA A 114 -1.77 17.63 -28.07
CA ALA A 114 -1.23 16.36 -27.61
C ALA A 114 -1.56 15.29 -28.66
N GLU A 115 -0.54 14.63 -29.18
CA GLU A 115 -0.73 13.41 -29.96
C GLU A 115 -1.07 12.28 -28.99
N CYS A 116 -2.21 11.61 -29.24
CA CYS A 116 -2.55 10.42 -28.48
C CYS A 116 -1.51 9.32 -28.74
N ARG A 117 -1.22 8.50 -27.73
CA ARG A 117 -0.40 7.31 -27.94
C ARG A 117 -1.04 6.43 -29.02
N ALA A 118 -0.21 5.72 -29.78
CA ALA A 118 -0.65 4.88 -30.90
C ALA A 118 -1.88 4.03 -30.51
N GLY A 119 -2.88 3.98 -31.39
CA GLY A 119 -4.15 3.26 -31.18
C GLY A 119 -5.26 4.06 -30.49
N TRP A 120 -4.98 5.18 -29.80
CA TRP A 120 -5.98 5.95 -29.04
C TRP A 120 -6.46 7.22 -29.75
N TYR A 121 -7.70 7.65 -29.49
CA TYR A 121 -8.31 8.84 -30.08
C TYR A 121 -9.29 9.54 -29.13
N GLY A 122 -9.44 10.86 -29.28
CA GLY A 122 -10.44 11.66 -28.54
C GLY A 122 -10.28 11.60 -27.01
N GLY A 123 -11.39 11.46 -26.28
CA GLY A 123 -11.40 11.40 -24.81
C GLY A 123 -10.79 10.12 -24.21
N ASP A 124 -10.59 9.08 -25.01
CA ASP A 124 -10.04 7.81 -24.55
C ASP A 124 -8.52 7.87 -24.31
N CYS A 125 -7.84 8.89 -24.85
CA CYS A 125 -6.41 9.11 -24.61
C CYS A 125 -6.07 9.34 -23.12
N MET A 126 -7.05 9.75 -22.31
CA MET A 126 -6.91 9.91 -20.86
C MET A 126 -6.82 8.58 -20.10
N ARG A 127 -7.18 7.46 -20.73
CA ARG A 127 -7.15 6.11 -20.13
C ARG A 127 -5.81 5.40 -20.33
N CYS A 128 -4.97 5.87 -21.25
CA CYS A 128 -3.73 5.22 -21.67
C CYS A 128 -2.49 5.90 -21.07
N GLY A 129 -2.18 5.52 -19.82
CA GLY A 129 -0.92 5.85 -19.15
C GLY A 129 -0.96 7.10 -18.27
N GLN A 130 -0.45 6.97 -17.04
CA GLN A 130 -0.44 8.01 -16.00
C GLN A 130 0.67 7.77 -14.97
N VAL A 131 1.11 8.83 -14.29
CA VAL A 131 1.94 8.72 -13.08
C VAL A 131 1.03 8.82 -11.85
N LEU A 132 1.00 7.77 -11.04
CA LEU A 132 0.08 7.60 -9.92
C LEU A 132 0.82 7.76 -8.59
N ARG A 133 0.48 8.78 -7.81
CA ARG A 133 1.04 9.07 -6.48
C ARG A 133 -0.08 8.98 -5.43
N ALA A 134 -0.39 7.77 -4.98
CA ALA A 134 -1.47 7.54 -4.03
C ALA A 134 -1.20 6.29 -3.17
N SER A 135 -1.75 6.27 -1.96
CA SER A 135 -1.62 5.11 -1.06
C SER A 135 -2.45 3.90 -1.48
N LYS A 136 -3.45 4.12 -2.32
CA LYS A 136 -4.28 3.12 -2.98
C LYS A 136 -4.84 3.68 -4.26
N GLY A 137 -5.15 2.84 -5.24
CA GLY A 137 -5.79 3.26 -6.47
C GLY A 137 -6.07 2.10 -7.41
N GLN A 138 -6.45 2.45 -8.63
CA GLN A 138 -6.78 1.48 -9.66
C GLN A 138 -6.32 1.96 -11.04
N ILE A 139 -6.02 1.00 -11.90
CA ILE A 139 -5.74 1.17 -13.32
C ILE A 139 -6.81 0.37 -14.06
N PHE A 140 -7.52 1.05 -14.94
CA PHE A 140 -8.61 0.47 -15.69
C PHE A 140 -8.41 0.74 -17.17
N LEU A 141 -8.30 -0.33 -17.95
CA LEU A 141 -8.22 -0.31 -19.38
C LEU A 141 -9.35 -1.17 -19.93
N GLU A 142 -10.34 -0.53 -20.54
CA GLU A 142 -11.51 -1.19 -21.11
C GLU A 142 -11.45 -1.16 -22.64
N SER A 143 -11.76 -2.28 -23.27
CA SER A 143 -11.88 -2.41 -24.73
C SER A 143 -10.71 -1.77 -25.49
N TYR A 144 -9.51 -2.30 -25.24
CA TYR A 144 -8.28 -1.69 -25.76
C TYR A 144 -8.24 -1.67 -27.30
N PRO A 145 -7.61 -0.65 -27.91
CA PRO A 145 -7.45 -0.57 -29.36
C PRO A 145 -6.27 -1.43 -29.84
N LEU A 146 -6.19 -1.64 -31.15
CA LEU A 146 -5.04 -2.27 -31.81
C LEU A 146 -3.83 -1.32 -31.85
N ASN A 147 -2.63 -1.88 -31.84
CA ASN A 147 -1.36 -1.15 -31.83
C ASN A 147 -1.23 -0.15 -30.67
N ALA A 148 -1.83 -0.50 -29.52
CA ALA A 148 -1.82 0.33 -28.33
C ALA A 148 -0.51 0.20 -27.58
N HIS A 149 -0.04 1.32 -27.02
CA HIS A 149 1.13 1.35 -26.15
C HIS A 149 0.86 2.29 -24.98
N CYS A 150 0.61 1.76 -23.78
CA CYS A 150 0.25 2.54 -22.59
C CYS A 150 1.21 2.25 -21.44
N GLU A 151 1.60 3.28 -20.69
CA GLU A 151 2.53 3.15 -19.58
C GLU A 151 2.02 3.85 -18.32
N TRP A 152 1.99 3.14 -17.21
CA TRP A 152 1.69 3.70 -15.90
C TRP A 152 2.89 3.52 -14.97
N THR A 153 3.20 4.56 -14.20
CA THR A 153 4.17 4.48 -13.12
C THR A 153 3.48 4.77 -11.80
N ILE A 154 3.54 3.84 -10.86
CA ILE A 154 3.03 4.01 -9.50
C ILE A 154 4.20 4.39 -8.61
N HIS A 155 4.05 5.48 -7.84
CA HIS A 155 5.00 5.85 -6.79
C HIS A 155 4.32 5.79 -5.42
N ALA A 156 4.91 5.00 -4.54
CA ALA A 156 4.59 4.96 -3.12
C ALA A 156 5.48 5.94 -2.34
N LYS A 157 5.10 6.20 -1.10
CA LYS A 157 5.95 6.92 -0.14
C LYS A 157 7.27 6.18 0.10
N PRO A 158 8.36 6.91 0.43
CA PRO A 158 9.61 6.28 0.85
C PRO A 158 9.39 5.29 2.00
N GLY A 159 9.98 4.10 1.88
CA GLY A 159 9.84 3.01 2.88
C GLY A 159 8.59 2.13 2.71
N TYR A 160 7.73 2.43 1.74
CA TYR A 160 6.60 1.58 1.36
C TYR A 160 6.89 0.83 0.06
N ASN A 161 6.33 -0.38 -0.04
CA ASN A 161 6.27 -1.17 -1.26
C ASN A 161 4.88 -1.07 -1.87
N ILE A 162 4.73 -1.47 -3.12
CA ILE A 162 3.46 -1.45 -3.86
C ILE A 162 3.01 -2.89 -4.05
N GLN A 163 1.77 -3.18 -3.67
CA GLN A 163 1.10 -4.43 -4.00
C GLN A 163 0.09 -4.18 -5.12
N LEU A 164 0.27 -4.83 -6.27
CA LEU A 164 -0.62 -4.77 -7.42
C LEU A 164 -1.44 -6.08 -7.52
N ARG A 165 -2.74 -5.95 -7.80
CA ARG A 165 -3.65 -7.08 -8.00
C ARG A 165 -4.49 -6.86 -9.25
N PHE A 166 -4.52 -7.85 -10.14
CA PHE A 166 -5.48 -7.88 -11.24
C PHE A 166 -6.84 -8.36 -10.73
N VAL A 167 -7.83 -7.47 -10.80
CA VAL A 167 -9.25 -7.79 -10.55
C VAL A 167 -9.82 -8.47 -11.79
N MET A 168 -9.48 -7.96 -12.98
CA MET A 168 -9.85 -8.48 -14.30
C MET A 168 -8.62 -8.49 -15.22
N LEU A 169 -8.50 -9.52 -16.05
CA LEU A 169 -7.55 -9.59 -17.16
C LEU A 169 -8.25 -10.29 -18.32
N SER A 170 -8.27 -9.67 -19.48
CA SER A 170 -8.93 -10.13 -20.70
C SER A 170 -8.13 -9.60 -21.90
N LEU A 171 -7.04 -10.30 -22.23
CA LEU A 171 -6.13 -9.95 -23.34
C LEU A 171 -6.05 -11.12 -24.34
N GLU A 172 -5.54 -10.89 -25.53
CA GLU A 172 -5.23 -11.99 -26.45
C GLU A 172 -4.30 -13.01 -25.78
N PHE A 173 -4.64 -14.29 -25.86
CA PHE A 173 -3.82 -15.35 -25.30
C PHE A 173 -2.73 -15.78 -26.29
N ASP A 174 -1.49 -15.82 -25.79
CA ASP A 174 -0.36 -16.48 -26.43
C ASP A 174 0.50 -17.17 -25.36
N TYR A 175 1.17 -18.27 -25.73
CA TYR A 175 2.00 -19.03 -24.79
C TYR A 175 3.17 -18.22 -24.23
N MET A 176 3.69 -17.27 -25.01
CA MET A 176 4.82 -16.42 -24.65
C MET A 176 4.42 -14.95 -24.49
N CYS A 177 3.11 -14.63 -24.54
CA CYS A 177 2.54 -13.29 -24.50
C CYS A 177 3.24 -12.32 -25.48
N GLN A 178 3.39 -12.73 -26.74
CA GLN A 178 4.09 -11.94 -27.77
C GLN A 178 3.19 -10.91 -28.48
N TYR A 179 1.88 -11.12 -28.51
CA TYR A 179 0.92 -10.24 -29.17
C TYR A 179 0.48 -9.12 -28.21
N ASP A 180 -0.59 -9.37 -27.45
CA ASP A 180 -1.10 -8.45 -26.45
C ASP A 180 -0.63 -8.84 -25.06
N TYR A 181 -0.08 -7.88 -24.31
CA TYR A 181 0.38 -8.14 -22.95
C TYR A 181 0.35 -6.92 -22.06
N VAL A 182 0.20 -7.19 -20.76
CA VAL A 182 0.59 -6.26 -19.70
C VAL A 182 1.88 -6.75 -19.06
N GLU A 183 2.89 -5.90 -19.03
CA GLU A 183 4.20 -6.14 -18.45
C GLU A 183 4.32 -5.32 -17.17
N VAL A 184 4.75 -5.97 -16.09
CA VAL A 184 5.00 -5.31 -14.80
C VAL A 184 6.50 -5.32 -14.54
N ARG A 185 7.05 -4.16 -14.21
CA ARG A 185 8.47 -3.91 -13.96
C ARG A 185 8.68 -3.34 -12.56
N ASP A 186 9.75 -3.78 -11.92
CA ASP A 186 10.20 -3.27 -10.63
C ASP A 186 11.09 -2.04 -10.87
N GLY A 187 10.61 -0.86 -10.48
CA GLY A 187 11.23 0.42 -10.83
C GLY A 187 10.19 1.47 -11.24
N ASP A 188 10.66 2.67 -11.57
CA ASP A 188 9.82 3.81 -11.96
C ASP A 188 9.73 4.03 -13.48
N ASN A 189 10.44 3.24 -14.27
CA ASN A 189 10.55 3.42 -15.71
C ASN A 189 10.77 2.09 -16.47
N SER A 190 10.94 2.22 -17.80
CA SER A 190 11.12 1.10 -18.73
C SER A 190 12.43 0.31 -18.55
N ASP A 191 13.45 0.87 -17.91
CA ASP A 191 14.71 0.19 -17.60
C ASP A 191 14.60 -0.70 -16.36
N GLY A 192 13.48 -0.61 -15.62
CA GLY A 192 13.17 -1.45 -14.48
C GLY A 192 13.17 -2.95 -14.84
N GLN A 193 13.52 -3.78 -13.86
CA GLN A 193 13.58 -5.23 -14.04
C GLN A 193 12.17 -5.77 -14.32
N ILE A 194 12.01 -6.53 -15.41
CA ILE A 194 10.74 -7.19 -15.73
C ILE A 194 10.45 -8.22 -14.63
N ILE A 195 9.33 -8.03 -13.92
CA ILE A 195 8.79 -9.01 -13.01
C ILE A 195 8.15 -10.12 -13.84
N LYS A 196 7.19 -9.77 -14.72
CA LYS A 196 6.50 -10.71 -15.60
C LYS A 196 5.64 -10.00 -16.66
N ARG A 197 5.40 -10.69 -17.79
CA ARG A 197 4.34 -10.39 -18.78
C ARG A 197 3.12 -11.27 -18.55
N PHE A 198 1.94 -10.70 -18.73
CA PHE A 198 0.65 -11.37 -18.59
C PHE A 198 -0.20 -11.13 -19.83
N CYS A 199 -0.91 -12.16 -20.25
CA CYS A 199 -1.83 -12.16 -21.37
C CYS A 199 -2.92 -13.23 -21.14
N GLY A 200 -3.93 -13.30 -22.01
CA GLY A 200 -5.09 -14.16 -21.79
C GLY A 200 -5.96 -13.69 -20.62
N ASN A 201 -6.64 -14.65 -19.97
CA ASN A 201 -7.68 -14.36 -18.98
C ASN A 201 -7.36 -14.86 -17.57
N GLU A 202 -6.17 -15.47 -17.37
CA GLU A 202 -5.77 -16.02 -16.07
C GLU A 202 -5.17 -14.92 -15.20
N ARG A 203 -5.78 -14.69 -14.04
CA ARG A 203 -5.33 -13.66 -13.10
C ARG A 203 -4.17 -14.18 -12.26
N PRO A 204 -3.02 -13.49 -12.22
CA PRO A 204 -1.88 -13.91 -11.42
C PRO A 204 -2.11 -13.64 -9.92
N ALA A 205 -1.24 -14.24 -9.09
CA ALA A 205 -1.12 -13.87 -7.69
C ALA A 205 -0.71 -12.38 -7.55
N PRO A 206 -1.00 -11.73 -6.39
CA PRO A 206 -0.61 -10.34 -6.16
C PRO A 206 0.89 -10.13 -6.36
N ILE A 207 1.22 -9.06 -7.07
CA ILE A 207 2.60 -8.70 -7.42
C ILE A 207 3.07 -7.65 -6.42
N ARG A 208 4.32 -7.75 -5.97
CA ARG A 208 4.91 -6.80 -5.02
C ARG A 208 6.19 -6.21 -5.61
N SER A 209 6.33 -4.90 -5.55
CA SER A 209 7.59 -4.22 -5.88
C SER A 209 8.64 -4.44 -4.78
N SER A 210 9.93 -4.38 -5.13
CA SER A 210 11.01 -4.37 -4.14
C SER A 210 11.25 -2.99 -3.53
N GLY A 211 10.92 -1.92 -4.27
CA GLY A 211 11.01 -0.54 -3.82
C GLY A 211 9.67 0.20 -3.81
N SER A 212 9.74 1.53 -3.74
CA SER A 212 8.58 2.43 -3.70
C SER A 212 8.08 2.84 -5.09
N SER A 213 8.43 2.10 -6.14
CA SER A 213 7.96 2.37 -7.50
C SER A 213 7.71 1.09 -8.28
N LEU A 214 6.67 1.11 -9.10
CA LEU A 214 6.27 0.00 -9.96
C LEU A 214 5.84 0.57 -11.31
N HIS A 215 6.39 0.04 -12.40
CA HIS A 215 6.08 0.48 -13.75
C HIS A 215 5.28 -0.61 -14.48
N ILE A 216 4.25 -0.20 -15.20
CA ILE A 216 3.30 -1.09 -15.88
C ILE A 216 3.21 -0.63 -17.32
N LEU A 217 3.50 -1.55 -18.24
CA LEU A 217 3.41 -1.33 -19.67
C LEU A 217 2.29 -2.21 -20.23
N PHE A 218 1.42 -1.65 -21.05
CA PHE A 218 0.48 -2.40 -21.87
C PHE A 218 0.83 -2.21 -23.34
N HIS A 219 0.83 -3.32 -24.07
CA HIS A 219 1.07 -3.38 -25.51
C HIS A 219 -0.02 -4.22 -26.17
N SER A 220 -0.54 -3.78 -27.32
CA SER A 220 -1.34 -4.60 -28.22
C SER A 220 -0.82 -4.57 -29.65
N ASP A 221 -1.06 -5.63 -30.41
CA ASP A 221 -0.63 -5.75 -31.79
C ASP A 221 -1.69 -5.26 -32.81
N GLY A 222 -1.45 -5.51 -34.09
CA GLY A 222 -2.32 -5.06 -35.18
C GLY A 222 -3.61 -5.88 -35.39
N SER A 223 -3.93 -6.84 -34.53
CA SER A 223 -5.06 -7.75 -34.70
C SER A 223 -5.67 -8.26 -33.40
N LYS A 224 -6.99 -8.43 -33.37
CA LYS A 224 -7.79 -8.87 -32.22
C LYS A 224 -7.66 -7.95 -31.01
N ASN A 225 -8.77 -7.76 -30.32
CA ASN A 225 -8.80 -7.02 -29.07
C ASN A 225 -9.88 -7.59 -28.16
N PHE A 226 -9.73 -7.31 -26.87
CA PHE A 226 -10.56 -7.88 -25.82
C PHE A 226 -10.87 -6.78 -24.78
N ASP A 227 -11.48 -7.17 -23.65
CA ASP A 227 -12.01 -6.22 -22.68
C ASP A 227 -10.90 -5.45 -21.92
N GLY A 228 -9.65 -5.90 -21.97
CA GLY A 228 -8.52 -5.23 -21.34
C GLY A 228 -8.26 -5.72 -19.92
N PHE A 229 -7.96 -4.81 -19.00
CA PHE A 229 -7.62 -5.20 -17.63
C PHE A 229 -8.06 -4.17 -16.59
N HIS A 230 -8.34 -4.67 -15.39
CA HIS A 230 -8.57 -3.88 -14.19
C HIS A 230 -7.59 -4.34 -13.13
N ALA A 231 -6.71 -3.43 -12.71
CA ALA A 231 -5.77 -3.66 -11.63
C ALA A 231 -6.00 -2.68 -10.49
N THR A 232 -5.85 -3.13 -9.25
CA THR A 232 -5.82 -2.29 -8.06
C THR A 232 -4.43 -2.32 -7.45
N PHE A 233 -4.02 -1.21 -6.85
CA PHE A 233 -2.77 -1.13 -6.13
C PHE A 233 -2.96 -0.50 -4.76
N GLU A 234 -2.09 -0.86 -3.83
CA GLU A 234 -2.03 -0.31 -2.48
C GLU A 234 -0.59 -0.25 -1.98
N GLU A 235 -0.31 0.73 -1.13
CA GLU A 235 0.92 0.80 -0.34
C GLU A 235 0.91 -0.28 0.73
N ILE A 236 1.97 -1.07 0.79
CA ILE A 236 2.19 -2.09 1.81
C ILE A 236 3.52 -1.84 2.53
N THR A 237 3.59 -2.33 3.76
CA THR A 237 4.83 -2.40 4.54
C THR A 237 5.12 -3.84 4.89
N ALA A 238 6.29 -4.11 5.46
CA ALA A 238 6.61 -5.40 6.02
C ALA A 238 5.62 -5.85 7.13
N CYS A 239 4.88 -4.92 7.76
CA CYS A 239 3.84 -5.22 8.73
C CYS A 239 2.47 -5.54 8.12
N SER A 240 2.24 -5.30 6.83
CA SER A 240 0.94 -5.53 6.18
C SER A 240 0.51 -7.00 6.15
N SER A 241 1.43 -7.94 6.38
CA SER A 241 1.14 -9.38 6.50
C SER A 241 0.87 -9.84 7.95
N SER A 242 0.82 -8.92 8.91
CA SER A 242 0.73 -9.22 10.35
C SER A 242 1.73 -10.29 10.80
N PRO A 243 3.05 -10.03 10.64
CA PRO A 243 4.05 -11.08 10.82
C PRO A 243 4.29 -11.51 12.27
N CYS A 244 3.86 -10.72 13.26
CA CYS A 244 4.08 -11.00 14.68
C CYS A 244 3.00 -11.93 15.26
N PHE A 245 3.42 -12.99 15.95
CA PHE A 245 2.55 -13.94 16.64
C PHE A 245 2.10 -13.43 18.01
N HIS A 246 1.09 -14.10 18.57
CA HIS A 246 0.59 -13.88 19.93
C HIS A 246 0.29 -12.42 20.24
N ASP A 247 -0.42 -11.76 19.31
CA ASP A 247 -0.80 -10.34 19.37
C ASP A 247 0.37 -9.37 19.60
N GLY A 248 1.57 -9.77 19.17
CA GLY A 248 2.74 -8.91 19.14
C GLY A 248 2.53 -7.69 18.24
N THR A 249 3.03 -6.53 18.68
CA THR A 249 2.93 -5.29 17.91
C THR A 249 4.01 -5.25 16.84
N CYS A 250 3.63 -5.12 15.58
CA CYS A 250 4.58 -4.96 14.48
C CYS A 250 4.97 -3.49 14.31
N VAL A 251 6.27 -3.23 14.18
CA VAL A 251 6.83 -1.89 14.03
C VAL A 251 7.77 -1.88 12.82
N VAL A 252 7.57 -0.96 11.88
CA VAL A 252 8.44 -0.78 10.71
C VAL A 252 9.61 0.12 11.08
N ASP A 253 10.82 -0.21 10.65
CA ASP A 253 12.00 0.62 10.82
C ASP A 253 12.18 1.64 9.67
N GLN A 254 13.16 2.54 9.80
CA GLN A 254 13.42 3.58 8.80
C GLN A 254 13.90 3.04 7.45
N MET A 255 14.28 1.77 7.37
CA MET A 255 14.74 1.10 6.15
C MET A 255 13.64 0.23 5.50
N GLY A 256 12.42 0.23 6.04
CA GLY A 256 11.29 -0.55 5.53
C GLY A 256 11.24 -2.01 6.02
N SER A 257 12.17 -2.42 6.88
CA SER A 257 12.13 -3.72 7.56
C SER A 257 11.21 -3.65 8.79
N TYR A 258 10.87 -4.79 9.39
CA TYR A 258 9.99 -4.85 10.56
C TYR A 258 10.66 -5.47 11.78
N LYS A 259 10.17 -5.09 12.96
CA LYS A 259 10.46 -5.71 14.24
C LYS A 259 9.17 -5.96 15.00
N CYS A 260 9.10 -7.07 15.71
CA CYS A 260 7.99 -7.37 16.62
C CYS A 260 8.31 -6.94 18.05
N ALA A 261 7.39 -6.22 18.68
CA ALA A 261 7.35 -5.98 20.11
C ALA A 261 6.40 -6.99 20.76
N CYS A 262 6.98 -7.91 21.54
CA CYS A 262 6.24 -9.04 22.11
C CYS A 262 5.50 -8.66 23.39
N LEU A 263 4.30 -9.22 23.56
CA LEU A 263 3.57 -9.17 24.82
C LEU A 263 4.33 -9.96 25.91
N ALA A 264 4.08 -9.60 27.18
CA ALA A 264 4.70 -10.26 28.32
C ALA A 264 4.41 -11.77 28.29
N GLY A 265 5.46 -12.59 28.41
CA GLY A 265 5.36 -14.05 28.30
C GLY A 265 5.70 -14.60 26.92
N PHE A 266 6.02 -13.76 25.93
CA PHE A 266 6.48 -14.19 24.60
C PHE A 266 7.84 -13.59 24.23
N THR A 267 8.60 -14.33 23.43
CA THR A 267 9.95 -13.96 22.95
C THR A 267 10.19 -14.55 21.55
N GLY A 268 11.33 -14.22 20.94
CA GLY A 268 11.62 -14.55 19.55
C GLY A 268 11.49 -13.34 18.61
N GLN A 269 11.90 -13.52 17.36
CA GLN A 269 11.89 -12.42 16.38
C GLN A 269 10.48 -12.04 15.94
N ARG A 270 9.56 -13.01 15.96
CA ARG A 270 8.16 -12.88 15.61
C ARG A 270 7.26 -13.14 16.82
N CYS A 271 7.81 -13.15 18.04
CA CYS A 271 7.10 -13.51 19.27
C CYS A 271 6.55 -14.95 19.27
N GLU A 272 7.22 -15.86 18.56
CA GLU A 272 6.80 -17.24 18.35
C GLU A 272 7.06 -18.17 19.56
N ASN A 273 7.91 -17.75 20.48
CA ASN A 273 8.30 -18.57 21.63
C ASN A 273 7.60 -18.07 22.89
N LEU A 274 7.14 -18.99 23.73
CA LEU A 274 6.79 -18.68 25.11
C LEU A 274 8.07 -18.42 25.91
N VAL A 275 8.06 -17.41 26.77
CA VAL A 275 9.10 -17.21 27.77
C VAL A 275 8.97 -18.36 28.77
N GLU A 276 9.77 -19.41 28.60
CA GLU A 276 9.81 -20.51 29.55
C GLU A 276 10.16 -19.96 30.93
N GLU A 277 9.36 -20.39 31.91
CA GLU A 277 9.33 -20.00 33.32
C GLU A 277 10.71 -19.59 33.87
N ARG A 278 10.80 -18.45 34.57
CA ARG A 278 12.04 -17.96 35.19
C ARG A 278 12.51 -18.94 36.26
N ASN A 279 13.26 -19.95 35.85
CA ASN A 279 13.80 -20.98 36.73
C ASN A 279 15.04 -20.46 37.43
N CYS A 280 15.19 -20.74 38.72
CA CYS A 280 16.41 -20.39 39.44
C CYS A 280 17.53 -21.35 39.06
N SER A 281 18.77 -20.88 38.93
CA SER A 281 19.92 -21.78 38.80
C SER A 281 20.09 -22.63 40.07
N ASP A 282 20.61 -23.84 39.94
CA ASP A 282 20.85 -24.72 41.08
C ASP A 282 21.81 -24.07 42.11
N PRO A 283 21.42 -23.84 43.38
CA PRO A 283 22.19 -23.02 44.31
C PRO A 283 23.48 -23.66 44.83
N GLY A 284 23.79 -24.90 44.43
CA GLY A 284 24.93 -25.66 44.97
C GLY A 284 24.75 -26.06 46.45
N GLY A 285 25.54 -27.01 46.94
CA GLY A 285 25.59 -27.35 48.37
C GLY A 285 26.70 -26.58 49.10
N PRO A 286 26.57 -26.29 50.40
CA PRO A 286 27.66 -25.71 51.17
C PRO A 286 28.83 -26.69 51.30
N VAL A 287 30.06 -26.17 51.30
CA VAL A 287 31.26 -26.96 51.59
C VAL A 287 31.15 -27.54 53.01
N ASN A 288 31.50 -28.82 53.19
CA ASN A 288 31.27 -29.58 54.44
C ASN A 288 29.79 -29.70 54.84
N GLY A 289 28.89 -29.68 53.86
CA GLY A 289 27.49 -29.94 54.05
C GLY A 289 26.84 -30.50 52.79
N TYR A 290 25.52 -30.57 52.81
CA TYR A 290 24.72 -31.03 51.68
C TYR A 290 23.39 -30.27 51.64
N LYS A 291 22.68 -30.41 50.52
CA LYS A 291 21.34 -29.85 50.36
C LYS A 291 20.33 -30.95 50.07
N LYS A 292 19.06 -30.71 50.37
CA LYS A 292 17.94 -31.55 49.96
C LYS A 292 16.82 -30.66 49.43
N ILE A 293 16.14 -31.13 48.39
CA ILE A 293 14.88 -30.54 47.96
C ILE A 293 13.82 -30.99 48.97
N THR A 294 13.18 -30.04 49.63
CA THR A 294 12.23 -30.30 50.73
C THR A 294 10.82 -29.86 50.40
N GLY A 295 10.60 -29.17 49.29
CA GLY A 295 9.26 -28.82 48.82
C GLY A 295 9.21 -28.26 47.41
N GLY A 296 8.00 -28.17 46.87
CA GLY A 296 7.73 -27.58 45.56
C GLY A 296 8.03 -28.50 44.36
N PRO A 297 8.01 -27.93 43.14
CA PRO A 297 8.02 -28.68 41.87
C PRO A 297 9.36 -29.34 41.49
N GLY A 298 10.48 -29.00 42.14
CA GLY A 298 11.76 -29.68 41.99
C GLY A 298 12.70 -29.11 40.93
N LEU A 299 13.75 -29.88 40.61
CA LEU A 299 14.79 -29.51 39.63
C LEU A 299 14.47 -29.99 38.21
N ILE A 300 14.82 -29.18 37.22
CA ILE A 300 14.85 -29.48 35.79
C ILE A 300 16.27 -29.86 35.39
N SER A 301 16.45 -31.08 34.87
CA SER A 301 17.72 -31.59 34.32
C SER A 301 18.92 -31.45 35.27
N GLY A 302 18.67 -31.34 36.58
CA GLY A 302 19.69 -31.16 37.62
C GLY A 302 20.40 -29.79 37.66
N ARG A 303 20.05 -28.83 36.79
CA ARG A 303 20.74 -27.53 36.67
C ARG A 303 19.89 -26.32 37.04
N TYR A 304 18.58 -26.45 36.95
CA TYR A 304 17.64 -25.36 37.20
C TYR A 304 16.54 -25.83 38.15
N ALA A 305 15.99 -24.94 38.95
CA ALA A 305 14.87 -25.18 39.86
C ALA A 305 13.63 -24.43 39.37
N LYS A 306 12.50 -25.13 39.33
CA LYS A 306 11.21 -24.50 39.03
C LYS A 306 10.81 -23.52 40.12
N ILE A 307 10.09 -22.47 39.75
CA ILE A 307 9.54 -21.47 40.71
C ILE A 307 8.73 -22.20 41.79
N GLY A 308 8.92 -21.79 43.05
CA GLY A 308 8.29 -22.41 44.22
C GLY A 308 9.05 -23.60 44.80
N THR A 309 10.12 -24.08 44.14
CA THR A 309 10.98 -25.14 44.70
C THR A 309 11.67 -24.65 45.98
N VAL A 310 11.65 -25.46 47.03
CA VAL A 310 12.27 -25.20 48.33
C VAL A 310 13.43 -26.16 48.54
N VAL A 311 14.59 -25.61 48.91
CA VAL A 311 15.82 -26.35 49.20
C VAL A 311 16.25 -26.06 50.63
N SER A 312 16.47 -27.12 51.39
CA SER A 312 17.02 -27.09 52.75
C SER A 312 18.48 -27.49 52.77
N PHE A 313 19.26 -26.85 53.62
CA PHE A 313 20.70 -27.03 53.73
C PHE A 313 21.11 -27.60 55.09
N PHE A 314 22.07 -28.52 55.07
CA PHE A 314 22.54 -29.25 56.23
C PHE A 314 24.07 -29.25 56.27
N CYS A 315 24.65 -29.26 57.47
CA CYS A 315 26.10 -29.37 57.65
C CYS A 315 26.48 -30.76 58.16
N ASN A 316 27.70 -31.19 57.81
CA ASN A 316 28.29 -32.42 58.33
C ASN A 316 28.63 -32.26 59.81
N SER A 317 28.83 -33.38 60.51
CA SER A 317 29.20 -33.41 61.92
C SER A 317 30.38 -32.49 62.22
N SER A 318 30.30 -31.76 63.34
CA SER A 318 31.25 -30.72 63.76
C SER A 318 31.20 -29.39 63.01
N TYR A 319 30.22 -29.17 62.13
CA TYR A 319 29.93 -27.87 61.51
C TYR A 319 28.53 -27.37 61.84
N VAL A 320 28.38 -26.05 61.93
CA VAL A 320 27.11 -25.36 62.21
C VAL A 320 26.74 -24.53 60.98
N LEU A 321 25.45 -24.52 60.63
CA LEU A 321 24.94 -23.75 59.50
C LEU A 321 24.90 -22.26 59.85
N SER A 322 25.44 -21.41 58.99
CA SER A 322 25.35 -19.95 59.07
C SER A 322 24.72 -19.41 57.81
N GLY A 323 23.49 -18.88 57.92
CA GLY A 323 22.68 -18.36 56.82
C GLY A 323 21.25 -18.89 56.88
N ASN A 324 20.55 -18.88 55.75
CA ASN A 324 19.19 -19.40 55.68
C ASN A 324 19.20 -20.92 55.56
N GLU A 325 18.52 -21.61 56.49
CA GLU A 325 18.32 -23.07 56.45
C GLU A 325 17.54 -23.51 55.20
N ASN A 326 16.51 -22.75 54.84
CA ASN A 326 15.65 -23.00 53.70
C ASN A 326 15.72 -21.81 52.73
N ARG A 327 15.81 -22.11 51.44
CA ARG A 327 15.69 -21.12 50.36
C ARG A 327 14.61 -21.57 49.38
N THR A 328 13.89 -20.61 48.81
CA THR A 328 12.79 -20.84 47.86
C THR A 328 13.08 -20.13 46.55
N CYS A 329 12.89 -20.81 45.42
CA CYS A 329 12.98 -20.18 44.10
C CYS A 329 11.77 -19.26 43.89
N GLN A 330 11.99 -17.96 43.80
CA GLN A 330 10.94 -16.94 43.73
C GLN A 330 10.54 -16.65 42.28
N GLN A 331 9.41 -15.96 42.09
CA GLN A 331 8.89 -15.63 40.75
C GLN A 331 9.82 -14.73 39.92
N ASN A 332 10.74 -14.02 40.56
CA ASN A 332 11.73 -13.20 39.89
C ASN A 332 12.90 -14.03 39.30
N GLY A 333 12.96 -15.34 39.54
CA GLY A 333 14.07 -16.22 39.12
C GLY A 333 15.25 -16.25 40.08
N GLU A 334 15.12 -15.68 41.28
CA GLU A 334 16.16 -15.66 42.31
C GLU A 334 15.77 -16.49 43.54
N TRP A 335 16.77 -16.93 44.30
CA TRP A 335 16.55 -17.66 45.56
C TRP A 335 16.37 -16.70 46.73
N SER A 336 15.35 -16.95 47.56
CA SER A 336 15.13 -16.18 48.78
C SER A 336 16.32 -16.25 49.76
N GLY A 337 16.55 -15.16 50.50
CA GLY A 337 17.57 -15.10 51.54
C GLY A 337 19.02 -15.25 51.03
N LYS A 338 19.94 -15.55 51.94
CA LYS A 338 21.37 -15.67 51.67
C LYS A 338 21.79 -17.14 51.60
N GLN A 339 22.67 -17.47 50.65
CA GLN A 339 23.27 -18.81 50.57
C GLN A 339 23.97 -19.17 51.88
N PRO A 340 23.61 -20.30 52.53
CA PRO A 340 24.23 -20.69 53.77
C PRO A 340 25.61 -21.30 53.57
N ILE A 341 26.44 -21.20 54.60
CA ILE A 341 27.76 -21.82 54.68
C ILE A 341 27.86 -22.66 55.96
N CYS A 342 28.69 -23.70 55.94
CA CYS A 342 28.98 -24.51 57.12
C CYS A 342 30.28 -24.03 57.77
N ILE A 343 30.19 -23.58 59.02
CA ILE A 343 31.33 -23.09 59.80
C ILE A 343 31.69 -24.10 60.89
N LYS A 344 32.98 -24.28 61.19
CA LYS A 344 33.43 -25.27 62.19
C LYS A 344 32.85 -24.91 63.57
N GLY A 345 32.16 -25.86 64.19
CA GLY A 345 31.59 -25.69 65.52
C GLY A 345 32.70 -25.49 66.55
N ASN A 346 32.55 -24.49 67.41
CA ASN A 346 33.52 -24.23 68.47
C ASN A 346 33.34 -25.29 69.58
N PRO A 347 34.37 -26.06 69.95
CA PRO A 347 34.26 -27.16 70.93
C PRO A 347 33.93 -26.73 72.37
N ARG A 348 33.70 -25.44 72.66
CA ARG A 348 33.36 -24.93 73.99
C ARG A 348 31.87 -25.00 74.37
N TYR A 349 31.02 -25.56 73.51
CA TYR A 349 29.56 -25.63 73.73
C TYR A 349 28.94 -27.02 73.46
N PHE A 350 29.74 -28.09 73.56
CA PHE A 350 29.25 -29.47 73.57
C PHE A 350 29.43 -30.09 74.95
#